data_AF-D8M453-F1
#
_entry.id   AF-D8M453-F1
#
_cell.length_a   1.000
_cell.length_b   1.000
_cell.length_c   1.000
_cell.angle_alpha   90.00
_cell.angle_beta   90.00
_cell.angle_gamma   90.00
#
_symmetry.space_group_name_H-M   'P 1'
#
loop_
_entity.id
_entity.type
_entity.pdbx_description
1 polymer ?
#
loop_
_entity_poly.entity_id
_entity_poly.type
_entity_poly.pdbx_seq_one_letter_code
_entity_poly.pdbx_strand_id
1 'polypeptide(L)'
;MGGICSPHRLRKALQEEKEGQHPAGARRLHPSRHKQRQTRMYRLSQSARAAPYRVRDRSLLARRLHELLQRVHRRLQPSEKPVAIAMGHAINAEIPANRVQTQQNARFPHRSRTFLRFSHSSQTLYDALRRQLNVFQLEVVTALSRPGLSGVYLVEGPPGTGKTTTIVSIVQTIVATYPHLRILIAAPSNAAVDTLLEKLVISIPSTQNPNVIRLGRVGGDASVKDHPERAFLQKYELDGMVDRQIKKFRSDAANRLSTETDGYLRKKFEQSTLMNARVIVSTLATSSNTQVTSFLSQGTQLPIVIVDEATQCTEPHCLIPLCVKPSLFILVGDSHQLAATILNPTIKRLGYGKSLFERLVLNKFPRLSLRIQFRMTPSISLWPNQYVYQSQLIDSKRVRQPSFCYIFQNSSVPSYAFLDVPEVLLFEFDAIQGICAKHRSSFHNLREAEIVVDLIHRLFLQLPPSTIGYSIGVISPYTAQVHQIRNRMNSVIDCAQFEKDLKLVKISSVDAFQGGESDIIILSCVRSTLKDAQAIKSVGFLSNLQRLNVALTRAKQALWIVGNAQHLQINFHWKWRLGRFFSVEC
;
A
#
# COMPACT_ATOMS: atom_id res chain seq x y z
N MET A 1 -41.53 -35.93 3.04
CA MET A 1 -41.04 -36.08 4.44
C MET A 1 -39.57 -35.68 4.41
N GLY A 2 -39.14 -34.45 4.75
CA GLY A 2 -39.30 -33.74 6.03
C GLY A 2 -38.29 -34.34 7.04
N GLY A 3 -37.28 -33.67 7.57
CA GLY A 3 -36.97 -32.24 7.56
C GLY A 3 -35.59 -31.90 8.16
N ILE A 4 -35.37 -30.60 8.17
CA ILE A 4 -34.21 -29.82 8.62
C ILE A 4 -34.08 -29.85 10.14
N CYS A 5 -32.86 -29.80 10.68
CA CYS A 5 -32.63 -29.46 12.10
C CYS A 5 -31.55 -28.37 12.24
N SER A 6 -31.94 -27.29 12.91
CA SER A 6 -31.27 -26.00 13.07
C SER A 6 -30.29 -25.96 14.26
N PRO A 7 -29.37 -24.97 14.32
CA PRO A 7 -28.34 -24.87 15.36
C PRO A 7 -28.77 -24.01 16.55
N HIS A 8 -29.03 -24.63 17.70
CA HIS A 8 -29.12 -23.93 18.99
C HIS A 8 -28.77 -24.86 20.15
N ARG A 9 -27.50 -24.84 20.61
CA ARG A 9 -27.06 -25.34 21.93
C ARG A 9 -25.60 -24.96 22.17
N LEU A 10 -25.36 -23.78 22.75
CA LEU A 10 -24.15 -23.45 23.50
C LEU A 10 -24.35 -22.14 24.27
N ARG A 11 -25.23 -22.19 25.28
CA ARG A 11 -25.32 -21.21 26.37
C ARG A 11 -26.11 -21.86 27.52
N LYS A 12 -25.37 -22.42 28.48
CA LYS A 12 -25.69 -22.54 29.92
C LYS A 12 -24.84 -23.67 30.51
N ALA A 13 -23.67 -23.30 31.01
CA ALA A 13 -22.88 -24.09 31.95
C ALA A 13 -22.06 -23.10 32.78
N LEU A 14 -22.75 -22.32 33.60
CA LEU A 14 -22.21 -21.48 34.66
C LEU A 14 -23.36 -21.25 35.63
N GLN A 15 -23.58 -22.19 36.54
CA GLN A 15 -24.06 -21.95 37.91
C GLN A 15 -24.33 -23.29 38.60
N GLU A 16 -24.00 -23.30 39.88
CA GLU A 16 -24.40 -24.28 40.91
C GLU A 16 -23.50 -25.51 41.08
N GLU A 17 -22.55 -25.38 42.02
CA GLU A 17 -22.42 -26.40 43.06
C GLU A 17 -22.11 -25.75 44.42
N LYS A 18 -22.85 -26.24 45.42
CA LYS A 18 -23.09 -25.75 46.78
C LYS A 18 -21.97 -26.15 47.76
N GLU A 19 -21.58 -25.25 48.65
CA GLU A 19 -21.77 -25.26 50.13
C GLU A 19 -21.27 -26.49 50.90
N GLY A 20 -20.40 -26.22 51.90
CA GLY A 20 -19.95 -27.17 52.90
C GLY A 20 -19.05 -26.54 54.00
N GLN A 21 -19.68 -25.81 54.91
CA GLN A 21 -19.42 -25.53 56.35
C GLN A 21 -17.99 -25.40 56.98
N HIS A 22 -17.95 -24.41 57.89
CA HIS A 22 -16.95 -23.90 58.87
C HIS A 22 -16.54 -24.90 60.00
N PRO A 23 -15.52 -24.65 60.90
CA PRO A 23 -15.33 -23.39 61.65
C PRO A 23 -13.88 -22.95 62.03
N ALA A 24 -13.84 -21.80 62.72
CA ALA A 24 -12.73 -20.91 63.01
C ALA A 24 -11.85 -21.30 64.22
N GLY A 25 -10.62 -20.78 64.25
CA GLY A 25 -9.73 -20.76 65.42
C GLY A 25 -8.53 -19.85 65.21
N ALA A 26 -8.49 -18.72 65.92
CA ALA A 26 -7.49 -17.66 65.81
C ALA A 26 -6.14 -18.02 66.46
N ARG A 27 -5.02 -17.54 65.88
CA ARG A 27 -3.80 -17.16 66.61
C ARG A 27 -3.03 -16.05 65.89
N ARG A 28 -2.71 -15.00 66.66
CA ARG A 28 -1.93 -13.81 66.30
C ARG A 28 -0.44 -14.15 66.15
N LEU A 29 0.23 -13.62 65.12
CA LEU A 29 1.68 -13.41 65.09
C LEU A 29 2.00 -12.05 64.43
N HIS A 30 2.89 -11.29 65.07
CA HIS A 30 3.38 -9.96 64.68
C HIS A 30 4.11 -9.96 63.32
N PRO A 31 4.13 -8.83 62.58
CA PRO A 31 4.67 -8.77 61.23
C PRO A 31 6.20 -8.65 61.22
N SER A 32 6.84 -9.50 60.43
CA SER A 32 8.27 -9.44 60.12
C SER A 32 8.61 -8.27 59.17
N ARG A 33 9.87 -7.82 59.26
CA ARG A 33 10.54 -6.63 58.68
C ARG A 33 10.43 -6.40 57.16
N HIS A 34 9.57 -7.12 56.44
CA HIS A 34 9.39 -6.99 54.99
C HIS A 34 8.48 -5.83 54.55
N LYS A 35 7.57 -5.35 55.43
CA LYS A 35 6.64 -4.25 55.07
C LYS A 35 7.24 -2.84 55.14
N GLN A 36 8.33 -2.59 55.87
CA GLN A 36 8.95 -1.26 55.93
C GLN A 36 9.84 -0.94 54.71
N ARG A 37 10.31 -1.93 53.95
CA ARG A 37 11.07 -1.71 52.70
C ARG A 37 10.17 -1.38 51.51
N GLN A 38 8.93 -1.87 51.49
CA GLN A 38 7.97 -1.53 50.42
C GLN A 38 7.40 -0.11 50.55
N THR A 39 7.17 0.40 51.77
CA THR A 39 6.63 1.76 51.97
C THR A 39 7.64 2.88 51.67
N ARG A 40 8.96 2.60 51.72
CA ARG A 40 10.00 3.57 51.36
C ARG A 40 10.24 3.64 49.84
N MET A 41 10.07 2.54 49.11
CA MET A 41 10.05 2.55 47.64
C MET A 41 8.77 3.17 47.06
N TYR A 42 7.64 3.09 47.76
CA TYR A 42 6.38 3.69 47.31
C TYR A 42 6.29 5.22 47.50
N ARG A 43 7.15 5.81 48.36
CA ARG A 43 7.25 7.28 48.50
C ARG A 43 8.27 7.92 47.55
N LEU A 44 9.26 7.16 47.07
CA LEU A 44 10.21 7.63 46.05
C LEU A 44 9.66 7.51 44.61
N SER A 45 8.61 6.72 44.39
CA SER A 45 7.93 6.60 43.10
C SER A 45 6.85 7.65 42.84
N GLN A 46 6.47 8.46 43.84
CA GLN A 46 5.47 9.53 43.68
C GLN A 46 6.06 10.95 43.53
N SER A 47 7.35 11.15 43.77
CA SER A 47 8.02 12.45 43.55
C SER A 47 8.56 12.63 42.12
N ALA A 48 8.56 11.60 41.28
CA ALA A 48 8.87 11.69 39.86
C ALA A 48 7.59 11.86 39.01
N ARG A 49 6.70 12.77 39.41
CA ARG A 49 5.66 13.26 38.50
C ARG A 49 6.33 14.15 37.46
N ALA A 50 6.11 13.79 36.20
CA ALA A 50 6.59 14.49 35.02
C ALA A 50 6.39 16.02 35.16
N ALA A 51 7.49 16.75 35.25
CA ALA A 51 7.47 18.17 34.95
C ALA A 51 7.05 18.31 33.47
N PRO A 52 6.08 19.16 33.12
CA PRO A 52 5.73 19.40 31.74
C PRO A 52 6.97 19.91 31.01
N TYR A 53 7.41 19.19 29.97
CA TYR A 53 8.47 19.63 29.06
C TYR A 53 8.00 20.90 28.34
N ARG A 54 8.18 22.07 28.97
CA ARG A 54 8.05 23.36 28.29
C ARG A 54 9.22 23.49 27.33
N VAL A 55 8.98 23.16 26.07
CA VAL A 55 9.91 23.37 24.96
C VAL A 55 10.12 24.88 24.78
N ARG A 56 11.15 25.42 25.42
CA ARG A 56 11.52 26.85 25.29
C ARG A 56 12.35 27.15 24.05
N ASP A 57 12.90 26.14 23.37
CA ASP A 57 13.80 26.39 22.25
C ASP A 57 13.67 25.35 21.12
N ARG A 58 12.91 25.72 20.08
CA ARG A 58 12.74 24.91 18.86
C ARG A 58 14.06 24.70 18.12
N SER A 59 15.04 25.59 18.28
CA SER A 59 16.33 25.51 17.61
C SER A 59 17.23 24.39 18.17
N LEU A 60 17.18 24.16 19.49
CA LEU A 60 17.96 23.11 20.16
C LEU A 60 17.46 21.71 19.79
N LEU A 61 16.15 21.53 19.67
CA LEU A 61 15.56 20.25 19.24
C LEU A 61 15.88 19.95 17.79
N ALA A 62 15.75 20.94 16.89
CA ALA A 62 16.16 20.83 15.49
C ALA A 62 17.64 20.42 15.38
N ARG A 63 18.53 21.05 16.15
CA ARG A 63 19.93 20.65 16.28
C ARG A 63 20.09 19.21 16.78
N ARG A 64 19.29 18.73 17.74
CA ARG A 64 19.37 17.35 18.23
C ARG A 64 18.82 16.29 17.28
N LEU A 65 17.78 16.56 16.48
CA LEU A 65 17.36 15.63 15.41
C LEU A 65 18.39 15.65 14.29
N HIS A 66 18.85 16.83 13.91
CA HIS A 66 19.93 17.00 12.96
C HIS A 66 21.18 16.25 13.41
N GLU A 67 21.62 16.38 14.67
CA GLU A 67 22.73 15.63 15.24
C GLU A 67 22.45 14.14 15.37
N LEU A 68 21.23 13.69 15.67
CA LEU A 68 20.91 12.26 15.71
C LEU A 68 21.05 11.65 14.31
N LEU A 69 20.38 12.27 13.32
CA LEU A 69 20.42 11.84 11.93
C LEU A 69 21.81 12.03 11.34
N GLN A 70 22.55 13.09 11.72
CA GLN A 70 23.93 13.32 11.32
C GLN A 70 24.94 12.43 12.03
N ARG A 71 24.78 12.04 13.29
CA ARG A 71 25.71 11.09 13.95
C ARG A 71 25.57 9.71 13.32
N VAL A 72 24.35 9.37 12.89
CA VAL A 72 24.09 8.18 12.07
C VAL A 72 24.67 8.38 10.66
N HIS A 73 24.53 9.56 10.05
CA HIS A 73 25.04 9.87 8.71
C HIS A 73 26.56 10.07 8.63
N ARG A 74 27.22 10.62 9.67
CA ARG A 74 28.66 10.87 9.76
C ARG A 74 29.47 9.61 10.07
N ARG A 75 28.83 8.59 10.64
CA ARG A 75 29.37 7.21 10.62
C ARG A 75 29.28 6.56 9.22
N LEU A 76 28.75 7.29 8.23
CA LEU A 76 28.45 6.84 6.87
C LEU A 76 28.84 7.91 5.81
N GLN A 77 29.75 8.86 6.09
CA GLN A 77 30.13 9.93 5.15
C GLN A 77 31.65 9.96 4.88
N PRO A 78 32.07 10.17 3.61
CA PRO A 78 33.42 9.95 3.08
C PRO A 78 34.44 11.04 3.44
N SER A 79 35.74 10.69 3.39
CA SER A 79 36.83 11.66 3.44
C SER A 79 36.96 12.43 2.10
N GLU A 80 37.10 13.75 2.16
CA GLU A 80 37.32 14.62 0.99
C GLU A 80 38.76 14.43 0.46
N LYS A 81 38.97 13.45 -0.42
CA LYS A 81 40.11 13.45 -1.34
C LYS A 81 39.64 13.14 -2.76
N PRO A 82 40.04 13.91 -3.78
CA PRO A 82 39.71 13.61 -5.16
C PRO A 82 40.54 12.40 -5.60
N VAL A 83 39.90 11.23 -5.70
CA VAL A 83 40.54 10.05 -6.31
C VAL A 83 40.04 9.95 -7.75
N ALA A 84 40.93 10.26 -8.68
CA ALA A 84 40.77 9.84 -10.06
C ALA A 84 40.90 8.31 -10.11
N ILE A 85 39.83 7.59 -10.47
CA ILE A 85 39.89 6.14 -10.69
C ILE A 85 39.65 5.86 -12.17
N ALA A 86 40.71 5.36 -12.78
CA ALA A 86 40.78 4.83 -14.12
C ALA A 86 39.78 3.68 -14.30
N MET A 87 38.97 3.76 -15.36
CA MET A 87 38.30 2.59 -15.92
C MET A 87 39.37 1.72 -16.58
N GLY A 88 39.62 0.53 -16.03
CA GLY A 88 40.45 -0.46 -16.70
C GLY A 88 40.78 -1.66 -15.82
N HIS A 89 40.33 -2.84 -16.27
CA HIS A 89 40.90 -4.15 -15.93
C HIS A 89 40.72 -4.64 -14.47
N ALA A 90 39.60 -5.34 -14.21
CA ALA A 90 39.57 -6.56 -13.37
C ALA A 90 38.12 -7.09 -13.16
N ILE A 91 37.53 -7.72 -14.18
CA ILE A 91 36.51 -8.76 -13.97
C ILE A 91 36.73 -9.84 -15.05
N ASN A 92 37.73 -10.69 -14.83
CA ASN A 92 37.79 -12.04 -15.41
C ASN A 92 37.86 -13.00 -14.22
N ALA A 93 36.69 -13.42 -13.74
CA ALA A 93 36.53 -14.60 -12.90
C ALA A 93 35.14 -15.18 -13.21
N GLU A 94 35.20 -16.26 -13.97
CA GLU A 94 34.17 -17.15 -14.48
C GLU A 94 32.83 -17.18 -13.70
N ILE A 95 31.80 -16.64 -14.34
CA ILE A 95 30.40 -17.02 -14.11
C ILE A 95 29.98 -17.82 -15.36
N PRO A 96 29.37 -19.02 -15.24
CA PRO A 96 29.11 -19.89 -16.38
C PRO A 96 28.25 -19.19 -17.43
N ALA A 97 28.79 -19.08 -18.64
CA ALA A 97 28.16 -18.47 -19.79
C ALA A 97 26.99 -19.32 -20.32
N ASN A 98 25.81 -19.16 -19.71
CA ASN A 98 24.57 -19.54 -20.35
C ASN A 98 23.88 -18.29 -20.94
N ARG A 99 24.18 -18.06 -22.21
CA ARG A 99 23.42 -17.28 -23.21
C ARG A 99 22.59 -16.11 -22.66
N VAL A 100 23.27 -14.97 -22.49
CA VAL A 100 22.62 -13.65 -22.60
C VAL A 100 22.23 -13.46 -24.06
N GLN A 101 21.05 -13.96 -24.45
CA GLN A 101 20.37 -13.44 -25.62
C GLN A 101 19.91 -12.03 -25.27
N THR A 102 20.53 -11.03 -25.90
CA THR A 102 19.94 -9.71 -26.13
C THR A 102 18.45 -9.88 -26.40
N GLN A 103 17.62 -9.37 -25.50
CA GLN A 103 16.17 -9.31 -25.69
C GLN A 103 15.91 -8.49 -26.95
N GLN A 104 15.71 -9.19 -28.07
CA GLN A 104 14.98 -8.65 -29.19
C GLN A 104 13.62 -8.25 -28.64
N ASN A 105 13.35 -6.95 -28.59
CA ASN A 105 12.01 -6.43 -28.45
C ASN A 105 11.15 -7.16 -29.49
N ALA A 106 10.30 -8.08 -29.03
CA ALA A 106 9.24 -8.63 -29.87
C ALA A 106 8.46 -7.43 -30.40
N ARG A 107 8.68 -7.12 -31.68
CA ARG A 107 8.03 -6.01 -32.36
C ARG A 107 6.53 -6.29 -32.28
N PHE A 108 5.78 -5.43 -31.58
CA PHE A 108 4.35 -5.33 -31.83
C PHE A 108 4.17 -5.19 -33.35
N PRO A 109 3.30 -5.99 -33.98
CA PRO A 109 3.04 -5.83 -35.40
C PRO A 109 2.52 -4.40 -35.62
N HIS A 110 3.14 -3.72 -36.59
CA HIS A 110 2.90 -2.34 -37.05
C HIS A 110 3.66 -1.20 -36.36
N ARG A 111 4.92 -1.01 -36.79
CA ARG A 111 5.41 0.31 -37.19
C ARG A 111 4.78 0.72 -38.52
N SER A 112 3.47 0.95 -38.55
CA SER A 112 2.90 1.82 -39.58
C SER A 112 2.67 3.16 -38.89
N ARG A 113 3.36 4.20 -39.35
CA ARG A 113 3.04 5.61 -39.06
C ARG A 113 1.72 5.97 -39.76
N THR A 114 0.67 5.18 -39.55
CA THR A 114 -0.67 5.60 -39.89
C THR A 114 -1.03 6.60 -38.79
N PHE A 115 -0.82 7.88 -39.08
CA PHE A 115 -1.45 8.94 -38.30
C PHE A 115 -2.93 8.56 -38.21
N LEU A 116 -3.40 8.26 -37.00
CA LEU A 116 -4.82 8.09 -36.73
C LEU A 116 -5.48 9.37 -37.27
N ARG A 117 -6.26 9.25 -38.37
CA ARG A 117 -7.13 10.33 -38.81
C ARG A 117 -8.24 10.43 -37.77
N PHE A 118 -7.95 11.17 -36.72
CA PHE A 118 -8.91 11.56 -35.72
C PHE A 118 -9.91 12.52 -36.38
N SER A 119 -11.19 12.39 -36.05
CA SER A 119 -12.15 13.47 -36.30
C SER A 119 -11.66 14.74 -35.60
N HIS A 120 -12.16 15.92 -35.99
CA HIS A 120 -11.77 17.19 -35.36
C HIS A 120 -11.94 17.18 -33.82
N SER A 121 -12.95 16.47 -33.31
CA SER A 121 -13.17 16.27 -31.87
C SER A 121 -12.14 15.33 -31.23
N SER A 122 -11.70 14.28 -31.92
CA SER A 122 -10.68 13.36 -31.43
C SER A 122 -9.27 13.96 -31.45
N GLN A 123 -8.98 14.92 -32.34
CA GLN A 123 -7.69 15.62 -32.38
C GLN A 123 -7.51 16.52 -31.15
N THR A 124 -8.56 17.26 -30.77
CA THR A 124 -8.56 18.11 -29.55
C THR A 124 -8.34 17.28 -28.28
N LEU A 125 -8.95 16.09 -28.20
CA LEU A 125 -8.74 15.17 -27.08
C LEU A 125 -7.31 14.64 -27.05
N TYR A 126 -6.76 14.25 -28.21
CA TYR A 126 -5.37 13.81 -28.31
C TYR A 126 -4.39 14.90 -27.87
N ASP A 127 -4.61 16.15 -28.30
CA ASP A 127 -3.77 17.27 -27.91
C ASP A 127 -3.88 17.60 -26.41
N ALA A 128 -5.08 17.46 -25.82
CA ALA A 128 -5.27 17.58 -24.38
C ALA A 128 -4.52 16.48 -23.61
N LEU A 129 -4.65 15.22 -24.04
CA LEU A 129 -3.95 14.08 -23.44
C LEU A 129 -2.43 14.23 -23.58
N ARG A 130 -1.94 14.70 -24.72
CA ARG A 130 -0.50 14.94 -24.96
C ARG A 130 0.09 15.99 -24.02
N ARG A 131 -0.70 16.96 -23.55
CA ARG A 131 -0.27 17.95 -22.54
C ARG A 131 -0.24 17.39 -21.12
N GLN A 132 -1.07 16.38 -20.82
CA GLN A 132 -1.24 15.84 -19.48
C GLN A 132 -0.41 14.58 -19.22
N LEU A 133 -0.20 13.75 -20.25
CA LEU A 133 0.46 12.46 -20.16
C LEU A 133 1.91 12.53 -20.62
N ASN A 134 2.75 11.72 -20.00
CA ASN A 134 4.10 11.50 -20.52
C ASN A 134 4.10 10.55 -21.73
N VAL A 135 5.22 10.48 -22.45
CA VAL A 135 5.36 9.69 -23.68
C VAL A 135 4.95 8.22 -23.53
N PHE A 136 5.31 7.56 -22.43
CA PHE A 136 4.99 6.14 -22.21
C PHE A 136 3.51 5.93 -21.90
N GLN A 137 2.90 6.84 -21.13
CA GLN A 137 1.45 6.81 -20.89
C GLN A 137 0.67 7.09 -22.18
N LEU A 138 1.09 8.08 -22.96
CA LEU A 138 0.47 8.43 -24.23
C LEU A 138 0.59 7.29 -25.25
N GLU A 139 1.75 6.61 -25.30
CA GLU A 139 1.94 5.41 -26.13
C GLU A 139 0.96 4.31 -25.75
N VAL A 140 0.81 4.00 -24.45
CA VAL A 140 -0.16 3.02 -23.96
C VAL A 140 -1.59 3.40 -24.34
N VAL A 141 -2.01 4.63 -24.06
CA VAL A 141 -3.37 5.12 -24.38
C VAL A 141 -3.62 5.03 -25.88
N THR A 142 -2.67 5.50 -26.70
CA THR A 142 -2.81 5.49 -28.17
C THR A 142 -2.83 4.06 -28.73
N ALA A 143 -2.10 3.12 -28.12
CA ALA A 143 -2.09 1.73 -28.54
C ALA A 143 -3.39 0.99 -28.17
N LEU A 144 -3.89 1.22 -26.95
CA LEU A 144 -5.01 0.46 -26.37
C LEU A 144 -6.39 1.06 -26.65
N SER A 145 -6.46 2.27 -27.23
CA SER A 145 -7.71 2.92 -27.62
C SER A 145 -7.94 2.92 -29.14
N ARG A 146 -7.25 2.06 -29.91
CA ARG A 146 -7.40 1.99 -31.37
C ARG A 146 -8.73 1.38 -31.79
N PRO A 147 -9.30 1.80 -32.95
CA PRO A 147 -10.51 1.18 -33.48
C PRO A 147 -10.28 -0.30 -33.78
N GLY A 148 -11.25 -1.15 -33.42
CA GLY A 148 -11.23 -2.59 -33.73
C GLY A 148 -10.19 -3.42 -32.96
N LEU A 149 -9.51 -2.83 -31.96
CA LEU A 149 -8.53 -3.56 -31.16
C LEU A 149 -9.19 -4.71 -30.39
N SER A 150 -8.59 -5.90 -30.48
CA SER A 150 -9.04 -7.11 -29.78
C SER A 150 -7.84 -7.92 -29.26
N GLY A 151 -8.11 -8.87 -28.37
CA GLY A 151 -7.12 -9.75 -27.76
C GLY A 151 -6.70 -9.32 -26.35
N VAL A 152 -5.57 -9.86 -25.89
CA VAL A 152 -5.04 -9.66 -24.54
C VAL A 152 -3.82 -8.74 -24.57
N TYR A 153 -3.79 -7.72 -23.70
CA TYR A 153 -2.67 -6.80 -23.58
C TYR A 153 -2.21 -6.66 -22.13
N LEU A 154 -0.89 -6.54 -21.95
CA LEU A 154 -0.27 -6.27 -20.66
C LEU A 154 0.27 -4.84 -20.59
N VAL A 155 -0.01 -4.15 -19.48
CA VAL A 155 0.61 -2.89 -19.12
C VAL A 155 1.37 -3.08 -17.80
N GLU A 156 2.69 -3.04 -17.86
CA GLU A 156 3.55 -3.06 -16.68
C GLU A 156 3.82 -1.63 -16.19
N GLY A 157 3.54 -1.37 -14.92
CA GLY A 157 3.73 -0.07 -14.31
C GLY A 157 4.35 -0.17 -12.92
N PRO A 158 5.66 0.12 -12.79
CA PRO A 158 6.34 0.28 -11.50
C PRO A 158 5.65 1.31 -10.56
N PRO A 159 6.03 1.37 -9.27
CA PRO A 159 5.46 2.31 -8.31
C PRO A 159 5.58 3.75 -8.78
N GLY A 160 4.50 4.52 -8.62
CA GLY A 160 4.50 5.95 -8.96
C GLY A 160 4.48 6.27 -10.45
N THR A 161 4.33 5.29 -11.35
CA THR A 161 4.32 5.53 -12.82
C THR A 161 2.94 5.91 -13.39
N GLY A 162 1.91 5.96 -12.55
CA GLY A 162 0.57 6.39 -12.93
C GLY A 162 -0.26 5.34 -13.66
N LYS A 163 -0.19 4.06 -13.25
CA LYS A 163 -1.04 2.96 -13.75
C LYS A 163 -2.53 3.36 -13.83
N THR A 164 -3.12 3.71 -12.69
CA THR A 164 -4.54 4.12 -12.62
C THR A 164 -4.84 5.36 -13.45
N THR A 165 -3.93 6.33 -13.50
CA THR A 165 -4.08 7.51 -14.37
C THR A 165 -4.10 7.11 -15.85
N THR A 166 -3.27 6.15 -16.25
CA THR A 166 -3.23 5.60 -17.61
C THR A 166 -4.53 4.87 -17.94
N ILE A 167 -5.06 4.06 -17.01
CA ILE A 167 -6.36 3.40 -17.17
C ILE A 167 -7.47 4.43 -17.38
N VAL A 168 -7.52 5.47 -16.54
CA VAL A 168 -8.51 6.56 -16.66
C VAL A 168 -8.41 7.24 -18.02
N SER A 169 -7.20 7.51 -18.53
CA SER A 169 -7.01 8.09 -19.85
C SER A 169 -7.42 7.14 -21.00
N ILE A 170 -7.19 5.83 -20.87
CA ILE A 170 -7.72 4.83 -21.83
C ILE A 170 -9.25 4.92 -21.86
N VAL A 171 -9.88 4.89 -20.67
CA VAL A 171 -11.33 4.94 -20.53
C VAL A 171 -11.90 6.24 -21.11
N GLN A 172 -11.31 7.39 -20.76
CA GLN A 172 -11.71 8.69 -21.29
C GLN A 172 -11.61 8.74 -22.82
N THR A 173 -10.54 8.20 -23.39
CA THR A 173 -10.33 8.15 -24.84
C THR A 173 -11.39 7.29 -25.53
N ILE A 174 -11.66 6.09 -24.99
CA ILE A 174 -12.65 5.17 -25.55
C ILE A 174 -14.07 5.72 -25.41
N VAL A 175 -14.39 6.30 -24.25
CA VAL A 175 -15.72 6.89 -23.98
C VAL A 175 -16.00 8.05 -24.95
N ALA A 176 -15.01 8.92 -25.17
CA ALA A 176 -15.16 10.07 -26.07
C ALA A 176 -15.16 9.66 -27.55
N THR A 177 -14.45 8.61 -27.94
CA THR A 177 -14.29 8.21 -29.35
C THR A 177 -15.36 7.23 -29.82
N TYR A 178 -15.87 6.37 -28.93
CA TYR A 178 -16.78 5.27 -29.31
C TYR A 178 -18.05 5.24 -28.45
N PRO A 179 -19.05 6.11 -28.74
CA PRO A 179 -20.26 6.29 -27.92
C PRO A 179 -21.00 5.02 -27.51
N HIS A 180 -20.92 3.96 -28.32
CA HIS A 180 -21.62 2.69 -28.09
C HIS A 180 -20.83 1.67 -27.27
N LEU A 181 -19.52 1.85 -27.09
CA LEU A 181 -18.70 0.90 -26.34
C LEU A 181 -18.91 1.09 -24.83
N ARG A 182 -19.03 -0.05 -24.14
CA ARG A 182 -19.08 -0.17 -22.69
C ARG A 182 -17.82 -0.84 -22.18
N ILE A 183 -17.42 -0.47 -20.97
CA ILE A 183 -16.16 -0.90 -20.35
C ILE A 183 -16.46 -1.45 -18.97
N LEU A 184 -15.92 -2.62 -18.67
CA LEU A 184 -15.85 -3.17 -17.32
C LEU A 184 -14.43 -3.01 -16.79
N ILE A 185 -14.29 -2.38 -15.63
CA ILE A 185 -13.01 -2.21 -14.95
C ILE A 185 -13.09 -2.96 -13.63
N ALA A 186 -12.17 -3.90 -13.43
CA ALA A 186 -12.11 -4.73 -12.25
C ALA A 186 -10.78 -4.58 -11.51
N ALA A 187 -10.79 -4.76 -10.19
CA ALA A 187 -9.58 -4.87 -9.39
C ALA A 187 -9.76 -5.90 -8.26
N PRO A 188 -8.70 -6.47 -7.69
CA PRO A 188 -8.84 -7.50 -6.66
C PRO A 188 -9.41 -7.00 -5.33
N SER A 189 -9.27 -5.71 -5.00
CA SER A 189 -9.67 -5.15 -3.70
C SER A 189 -10.60 -3.94 -3.84
N ASN A 190 -11.48 -3.75 -2.86
CA ASN A 190 -12.37 -2.58 -2.81
C ASN A 190 -11.59 -1.26 -2.79
N ALA A 191 -10.47 -1.20 -2.06
CA ALA A 191 -9.64 0.00 -2.00
C ALA A 191 -9.04 0.40 -3.36
N ALA A 192 -8.63 -0.58 -4.17
CA ALA A 192 -8.17 -0.34 -5.54
C ALA A 192 -9.32 0.16 -6.44
N VAL A 193 -10.50 -0.47 -6.33
CA VAL A 193 -11.70 -0.05 -7.05
C VAL A 193 -12.12 1.37 -6.70
N ASP A 194 -12.18 1.71 -5.41
CA ASP A 194 -12.58 3.04 -4.94
C ASP A 194 -11.60 4.12 -5.40
N THR A 195 -10.30 3.83 -5.36
CA THR A 195 -9.25 4.74 -5.86
C THR A 195 -9.36 4.97 -7.38
N LEU A 196 -9.70 3.91 -8.12
CA LEU A 196 -9.91 4.01 -9.56
C LEU A 196 -11.18 4.79 -9.87
N LEU A 197 -12.29 4.50 -9.18
CA LEU A 197 -13.56 5.21 -9.31
C LEU A 197 -13.39 6.71 -9.03
N GLU A 198 -12.72 7.06 -7.93
CA GLU A 198 -12.39 8.43 -7.55
C GLU A 198 -11.70 9.18 -8.70
N LYS A 199 -10.65 8.60 -9.28
CA LYS A 199 -9.94 9.23 -10.39
C LYS A 199 -10.79 9.32 -11.66
N LEU A 200 -11.60 8.31 -11.96
CA LEU A 200 -12.50 8.33 -13.12
C LEU A 200 -13.50 9.48 -13.03
N VAL A 201 -14.20 9.60 -11.90
CA VAL A 201 -15.30 10.57 -11.76
C VAL A 201 -14.81 12.00 -11.61
N ILE A 202 -13.56 12.20 -11.17
CA ILE A 202 -12.89 13.50 -11.16
C ILE A 202 -12.40 13.89 -12.56
N SER A 203 -11.86 12.92 -13.32
CA SER A 203 -11.19 13.22 -14.60
C SER A 203 -12.12 13.25 -15.80
N ILE A 204 -13.24 12.52 -15.75
CA ILE A 204 -14.21 12.44 -16.85
C ILE A 204 -15.38 13.39 -16.52
N PRO A 205 -15.52 14.53 -17.22
CA PRO A 205 -16.58 15.49 -16.96
C PRO A 205 -17.97 14.87 -17.15
N SER A 206 -18.93 15.24 -16.30
CA SER A 206 -20.33 14.80 -16.42
C SER A 206 -20.95 15.12 -17.79
N THR A 207 -20.44 16.13 -18.50
CA THR A 207 -20.86 16.51 -19.85
C THR A 207 -20.56 15.44 -20.90
N GLN A 208 -19.60 14.55 -20.66
CA GLN A 208 -19.32 13.38 -21.52
C GLN A 208 -20.24 12.18 -21.21
N ASN A 209 -21.07 12.32 -20.17
CA ASN A 209 -22.07 11.38 -19.66
C ASN A 209 -21.73 9.88 -19.81
N PRO A 210 -20.61 9.39 -19.23
CA PRO A 210 -20.29 7.97 -19.27
C PRO A 210 -21.20 7.09 -18.39
N ASN A 211 -22.10 7.66 -17.58
CA ASN A 211 -22.86 6.94 -16.55
C ASN A 211 -22.00 5.87 -15.85
N VAL A 212 -21.12 6.33 -14.95
CA VAL A 212 -20.24 5.43 -14.20
C VAL A 212 -21.03 4.76 -13.08
N ILE A 213 -20.93 3.44 -12.98
CA ILE A 213 -21.55 2.65 -11.91
C ILE A 213 -20.48 1.85 -11.19
N ARG A 214 -20.57 1.81 -9.86
CA ARG A 214 -19.82 0.87 -9.03
C ARG A 214 -20.71 -0.27 -8.55
N LEU A 215 -20.24 -1.50 -8.79
CA LEU A 215 -20.84 -2.71 -8.25
C LEU A 215 -20.17 -3.09 -6.93
N GLY A 216 -21.01 -3.39 -5.93
CA GLY A 216 -20.59 -3.62 -4.55
C GLY A 216 -20.43 -2.32 -3.75
N ARG A 217 -20.39 -2.46 -2.42
CA ARG A 217 -20.35 -1.35 -1.47
C ARG A 217 -19.03 -0.59 -1.55
N VAL A 218 -19.12 0.75 -1.58
CA VAL A 218 -17.95 1.64 -1.42
C VAL A 218 -17.36 1.45 -0.01
N GLY A 219 -16.04 1.35 0.10
CA GLY A 219 -15.35 1.07 1.38
C GLY A 219 -15.32 -0.42 1.76
N GLY A 220 -16.10 -1.28 1.08
CA GLY A 220 -16.20 -2.69 1.43
C GLY A 220 -16.79 -2.89 2.84
N ASP A 221 -16.03 -3.59 3.70
CA ASP A 221 -16.39 -3.81 5.12
C ASP A 221 -15.92 -2.68 6.05
N ALA A 222 -15.06 -1.78 5.55
CA ALA A 222 -14.67 -0.58 6.30
C ALA A 222 -15.81 0.44 6.26
N SER A 223 -16.08 1.08 7.40
CA SER A 223 -17.16 2.05 7.46
C SER A 223 -16.75 3.30 6.66
N VAL A 224 -17.69 3.94 5.97
CA VAL A 224 -17.47 5.27 5.34
C VAL A 224 -16.98 6.31 6.37
N LYS A 225 -17.18 6.06 7.66
CA LYS A 225 -16.60 6.83 8.77
C LYS A 225 -15.07 6.90 8.74
N ASP A 226 -14.40 5.90 8.16
CA ASP A 226 -12.93 5.81 8.11
C ASP A 226 -12.33 6.67 7.00
N HIS A 227 -13.13 7.06 5.99
CA HIS A 227 -12.73 7.88 4.84
C HIS A 227 -13.86 8.85 4.43
N PRO A 228 -14.20 9.85 5.27
CA PRO A 228 -15.28 10.79 4.99
C PRO A 228 -15.07 11.58 3.69
N GLU A 229 -13.82 11.83 3.30
CA GLU A 229 -13.45 12.49 2.04
C GLU A 229 -13.90 11.71 0.81
N ARG A 230 -14.14 10.39 0.93
CA ARG A 230 -14.61 9.50 -0.14
C ARG A 230 -16.11 9.24 -0.10
N ALA A 231 -16.86 9.84 0.83
CA ALA A 231 -18.30 9.63 0.95
C ALA A 231 -19.06 9.96 -0.35
N PHE A 232 -18.56 10.92 -1.14
CA PHE A 232 -19.16 11.28 -2.43
C PHE A 232 -19.19 10.12 -3.44
N LEU A 233 -18.36 9.08 -3.27
CA LEU A 233 -18.34 7.91 -4.16
C LEU A 233 -19.62 7.06 -4.04
N GLN A 234 -20.32 7.11 -2.90
CA GLN A 234 -21.59 6.39 -2.68
C GLN A 234 -22.69 6.78 -3.68
N LYS A 235 -22.57 7.96 -4.32
CA LYS A 235 -23.52 8.37 -5.37
C LYS A 235 -23.40 7.54 -6.65
N TYR A 236 -22.29 6.84 -6.84
CA TYR A 236 -22.05 5.94 -7.98
C TYR A 236 -22.30 4.47 -7.66
N GLU A 237 -22.58 4.12 -6.41
CA GLU A 237 -22.93 2.76 -6.01
C GLU A 237 -24.31 2.38 -6.58
N LEU A 238 -24.39 1.24 -7.27
CA LEU A 238 -25.64 0.78 -7.90
C LEU A 238 -26.78 0.69 -6.88
N ASP A 239 -26.55 0.03 -5.75
CA ASP A 239 -27.55 -0.13 -4.69
C ASP A 239 -28.03 1.24 -4.18
N GLY A 240 -27.10 2.17 -3.94
CA GLY A 240 -27.43 3.53 -3.52
C GLY A 240 -28.22 4.30 -4.59
N MET A 241 -27.92 4.12 -5.88
CA MET A 241 -28.67 4.74 -6.99
C MET A 241 -30.10 4.21 -7.06
N VAL A 242 -30.26 2.90 -6.91
CA VAL A 242 -31.56 2.21 -6.94
C VAL A 242 -32.41 2.61 -5.73
N ASP A 243 -31.83 2.61 -4.53
CA ASP A 243 -32.54 3.01 -3.31
C ASP A 243 -33.05 4.47 -3.40
N ARG A 244 -32.28 5.37 -4.04
CA ARG A 244 -32.73 6.75 -4.32
C ARG A 244 -33.89 6.80 -5.32
N GLN A 245 -33.86 5.98 -6.38
CA GLN A 245 -34.96 5.90 -7.34
C GLN A 245 -36.23 5.34 -6.69
N ILE A 246 -36.13 4.31 -5.85
CA ILE A 246 -37.28 3.76 -5.09
C ILE A 246 -37.84 4.81 -4.14
N LYS A 247 -36.99 5.51 -3.38
CA LYS A 247 -37.42 6.58 -2.47
C LYS A 247 -38.15 7.71 -3.20
N LYS A 248 -37.62 8.15 -4.35
CA LYS A 248 -38.25 9.16 -5.19
C LYS A 248 -39.58 8.68 -5.76
N PHE A 249 -39.63 7.45 -6.28
CA PHE A 249 -40.88 6.87 -6.78
C PHE A 249 -41.96 6.80 -5.70
N ARG A 250 -41.59 6.52 -4.45
CA ARG A 250 -42.50 6.54 -3.29
C ARG A 250 -42.95 7.93 -2.86
N SER A 251 -42.09 8.96 -2.99
CA SER A 251 -42.48 10.34 -2.68
C SER A 251 -43.43 10.91 -3.73
N ASP A 252 -43.25 10.50 -4.99
CA ASP A 252 -44.01 11.01 -6.14
C ASP A 252 -45.34 10.26 -6.32
N ALA A 253 -45.41 8.98 -5.94
CA ALA A 253 -46.65 8.22 -5.91
C ALA A 253 -47.41 8.48 -4.60
N ALA A 254 -48.67 8.94 -4.68
CA ALA A 254 -49.59 9.06 -3.55
C ALA A 254 -49.93 7.71 -2.85
N ASN A 255 -49.21 6.63 -3.14
CA ASN A 255 -49.50 5.27 -2.77
C ASN A 255 -48.52 4.72 -1.73
N ARG A 256 -49.07 4.34 -0.58
CA ARG A 256 -48.48 3.42 0.40
C ARG A 256 -48.40 2.01 -0.21
N LEU A 257 -47.52 1.79 -1.19
CA LEU A 257 -47.26 0.45 -1.74
C LEU A 257 -46.63 -0.45 -0.67
N SER A 258 -47.05 -1.72 -0.65
CA SER A 258 -46.54 -2.74 0.28
C SER A 258 -45.08 -3.10 0.01
N THR A 259 -44.38 -3.57 1.05
CA THR A 259 -42.98 -4.03 0.99
C THR A 259 -42.74 -5.14 -0.04
N GLU A 260 -43.77 -5.89 -0.43
CA GLU A 260 -43.70 -6.93 -1.47
C GLU A 260 -43.40 -6.36 -2.87
N THR A 261 -43.78 -5.11 -3.14
CA THR A 261 -43.52 -4.44 -4.43
C THR A 261 -42.04 -4.02 -4.58
N ASP A 262 -41.29 -3.96 -3.47
CA ASP A 262 -39.91 -3.46 -3.47
C ASP A 262 -38.96 -4.38 -4.24
N GLY A 263 -39.17 -5.69 -4.18
CA GLY A 263 -38.33 -6.64 -4.94
C GLY A 263 -38.45 -6.41 -6.45
N TYR A 264 -39.66 -6.18 -6.93
CA TYR A 264 -39.92 -5.86 -8.34
C TYR A 264 -39.35 -4.49 -8.74
N LEU A 265 -39.61 -3.45 -7.95
CA LEU A 265 -39.09 -2.09 -8.21
C LEU A 265 -37.56 -2.06 -8.22
N ARG A 266 -36.92 -2.72 -7.25
CA ARG A 266 -35.46 -2.83 -7.18
C ARG A 266 -34.91 -3.51 -8.42
N LYS A 267 -35.47 -4.64 -8.85
CA LYS A 267 -35.04 -5.32 -10.08
C LYS A 267 -35.21 -4.43 -11.31
N LYS A 268 -36.34 -3.73 -11.43
CA LYS A 268 -36.62 -2.81 -12.54
C LYS A 268 -35.63 -1.65 -12.59
N PHE A 269 -35.34 -1.01 -11.46
CA PHE A 269 -34.43 0.13 -11.37
C PHE A 269 -32.95 -0.29 -11.47
N GLU A 270 -32.58 -1.44 -10.93
CA GLU A 270 -31.24 -2.03 -11.15
C GLU A 270 -30.99 -2.22 -12.64
N GLN A 271 -31.95 -2.83 -13.33
CA GLN A 271 -31.86 -3.09 -14.77
C GLN A 271 -31.76 -1.80 -15.58
N SER A 272 -32.64 -0.81 -15.32
CA SER A 272 -32.61 0.46 -16.06
C SER A 272 -31.30 1.23 -15.82
N THR A 273 -30.79 1.21 -14.58
CA THR A 273 -29.55 1.90 -14.22
C THR A 273 -28.35 1.23 -14.90
N LEU A 274 -28.28 -0.11 -14.86
CA LEU A 274 -27.21 -0.87 -15.55
C LEU A 274 -27.25 -0.67 -17.07
N MET A 275 -28.42 -0.71 -17.69
CA MET A 275 -28.59 -0.48 -19.14
C MET A 275 -28.03 0.86 -19.60
N ASN A 276 -28.14 1.88 -18.75
CA ASN A 276 -27.64 3.23 -19.02
C ASN A 276 -26.14 3.40 -18.75
N ALA A 277 -25.47 2.43 -18.13
CA ALA A 277 -24.05 2.52 -17.79
C ALA A 277 -23.14 2.33 -19.01
N ARG A 278 -22.12 3.19 -19.18
CA ARG A 278 -20.99 2.90 -20.10
C ARG A 278 -19.73 2.44 -19.39
N VAL A 279 -19.55 2.81 -18.13
CA VAL A 279 -18.38 2.37 -17.35
C VAL A 279 -18.87 1.69 -16.08
N ILE A 280 -18.60 0.41 -15.97
CA ILE A 280 -18.89 -0.39 -14.78
C ILE A 280 -17.58 -0.66 -14.07
N VAL A 281 -17.51 -0.32 -12.79
CA VAL A 281 -16.34 -0.58 -11.94
C VAL A 281 -16.72 -1.56 -10.84
N SER A 282 -15.95 -2.62 -10.66
CA SER A 282 -16.26 -3.68 -9.71
C SER A 282 -15.01 -4.34 -9.13
N THR A 283 -15.15 -5.20 -8.13
CA THR A 283 -14.06 -6.11 -7.80
C THR A 283 -14.07 -7.28 -8.78
N LEU A 284 -12.95 -8.00 -8.91
CA LEU A 284 -12.88 -9.22 -9.72
C LEU A 284 -14.00 -10.22 -9.36
N ALA A 285 -14.31 -10.38 -8.08
CA ALA A 285 -15.38 -11.28 -7.64
C ALA A 285 -16.79 -10.78 -7.98
N THR A 286 -17.04 -9.46 -7.92
CA THR A 286 -18.35 -8.89 -8.24
C THR A 286 -18.56 -8.67 -9.73
N SER A 287 -17.52 -8.84 -10.56
CA SER A 287 -17.56 -8.70 -12.01
C SER A 287 -18.43 -9.72 -12.75
N SER A 288 -18.84 -10.81 -12.09
CA SER A 288 -19.71 -11.84 -12.65
C SER A 288 -20.91 -12.15 -11.74
N ASN A 289 -21.36 -11.17 -10.95
CA ASN A 289 -22.52 -11.36 -10.07
C ASN A 289 -23.83 -11.48 -10.89
N THR A 290 -24.93 -11.82 -10.22
CA THR A 290 -26.25 -11.95 -10.85
C THR A 290 -26.68 -10.70 -11.63
N GLN A 291 -26.28 -9.51 -11.18
CA GLN A 291 -26.58 -8.25 -11.86
C GLN A 291 -25.87 -8.18 -13.21
N VAL A 292 -24.57 -8.49 -13.26
CA VAL A 292 -23.81 -8.56 -14.53
C VAL A 292 -24.33 -9.68 -15.43
N THR A 293 -24.62 -10.86 -14.88
CA THR A 293 -25.16 -11.97 -15.68
C THR A 293 -26.53 -11.62 -16.27
N SER A 294 -27.42 -11.02 -15.48
CA SER A 294 -28.73 -10.53 -15.97
C SER A 294 -28.57 -9.46 -17.05
N PHE A 295 -27.57 -8.60 -16.91
CA PHE A 295 -27.24 -7.58 -17.90
C PHE A 295 -26.78 -8.21 -19.22
N LEU A 296 -25.95 -9.24 -19.19
CA LEU A 296 -25.50 -9.98 -20.38
C LEU A 296 -26.64 -10.76 -21.06
N SER A 297 -27.50 -11.42 -20.29
CA SER A 297 -28.62 -12.22 -20.82
C SER A 297 -29.64 -11.40 -21.63
N GLN A 298 -29.64 -10.08 -21.48
CA GLN A 298 -30.51 -9.16 -22.22
C GLN A 298 -29.88 -8.68 -23.53
N GLY A 299 -28.81 -9.32 -24.00
CA GLY A 299 -28.12 -8.98 -25.25
C GLY A 299 -27.11 -7.85 -25.11
N THR A 300 -26.82 -7.38 -23.89
CA THR A 300 -25.81 -6.35 -23.67
C THR A 300 -24.41 -6.93 -23.64
N GLN A 301 -23.44 -6.18 -24.18
CA GLN A 301 -22.05 -6.58 -24.26
C GLN A 301 -21.14 -5.66 -23.45
N LEU A 302 -20.09 -6.25 -22.86
CA LEU A 302 -18.96 -5.56 -22.25
C LEU A 302 -17.70 -5.93 -23.05
N PRO A 303 -17.53 -5.37 -24.26
CA PRO A 303 -16.47 -5.78 -25.18
C PRO A 303 -15.07 -5.46 -24.67
N ILE A 304 -14.94 -4.60 -23.66
CA ILE A 304 -13.65 -4.17 -23.10
C ILE A 304 -13.66 -4.46 -21.60
N VAL A 305 -12.66 -5.23 -21.16
CA VAL A 305 -12.38 -5.46 -19.75
C VAL A 305 -10.97 -4.99 -19.42
N ILE A 306 -10.84 -4.19 -18.37
CA ILE A 306 -9.56 -3.73 -17.82
C ILE A 306 -9.43 -4.25 -16.39
N VAL A 307 -8.31 -4.91 -16.06
CA VAL A 307 -8.00 -5.35 -14.71
C VAL A 307 -6.86 -4.52 -14.14
N ASP A 308 -7.12 -3.69 -13.13
CA ASP A 308 -6.07 -2.99 -12.37
C ASP A 308 -5.52 -3.88 -11.24
N GLU A 309 -4.27 -3.64 -10.85
CA GLU A 309 -3.54 -4.44 -9.86
C GLU A 309 -3.58 -5.96 -10.16
N ALA A 310 -3.46 -6.32 -11.45
CA ALA A 310 -3.60 -7.69 -11.95
C ALA A 310 -2.59 -8.69 -11.35
N THR A 311 -1.50 -8.21 -10.74
CA THR A 311 -0.52 -9.04 -10.04
C THR A 311 -0.92 -9.40 -8.60
N GLN A 312 -1.92 -8.71 -8.03
CA GLN A 312 -2.41 -8.93 -6.66
C GLN A 312 -3.58 -9.94 -6.59
N CYS A 313 -3.78 -10.76 -7.61
CA CYS A 313 -4.86 -11.74 -7.66
C CYS A 313 -4.33 -13.10 -8.13
N THR A 314 -5.02 -14.18 -7.75
CA THR A 314 -4.70 -15.50 -8.30
C THR A 314 -5.16 -15.59 -9.74
N GLU A 315 -4.57 -16.48 -10.52
CA GLU A 315 -4.99 -16.69 -11.91
C GLU A 315 -6.51 -16.98 -12.04
N PRO A 316 -7.14 -17.89 -11.26
CA PRO A 316 -8.59 -18.09 -11.35
C PRO A 316 -9.41 -16.84 -11.04
N HIS A 317 -8.96 -16.00 -10.09
CA HIS A 317 -9.64 -14.75 -9.75
C HIS A 317 -9.59 -13.74 -10.89
N CYS A 318 -8.47 -13.68 -11.61
CA CYS A 318 -8.27 -12.84 -12.79
C CYS A 318 -9.14 -13.26 -13.99
N LEU A 319 -9.56 -14.53 -14.05
CA LEU A 319 -10.38 -15.07 -15.14
C LEU A 319 -11.88 -14.79 -14.97
N ILE A 320 -12.35 -14.43 -13.77
CA ILE A 320 -13.79 -14.19 -13.49
C ILE A 320 -14.42 -13.16 -14.46
N PRO A 321 -13.79 -12.00 -14.74
CA PRO A 321 -14.37 -11.03 -15.67
C PRO A 321 -14.52 -11.55 -17.10
N LEU A 322 -13.84 -12.63 -17.50
CA LEU A 322 -13.96 -13.19 -18.86
C LEU A 322 -15.34 -13.80 -19.12
N CYS A 323 -16.16 -14.03 -18.10
CA CYS A 323 -17.56 -14.44 -18.25
C CYS A 323 -18.36 -13.45 -19.12
N VAL A 324 -17.96 -12.18 -19.20
CA VAL A 324 -18.60 -11.18 -20.08
C VAL A 324 -18.18 -11.29 -21.54
N LYS A 325 -17.28 -12.24 -21.88
CA LYS A 325 -16.74 -12.50 -23.22
C LYS A 325 -16.19 -11.24 -23.91
N PRO A 326 -15.21 -10.54 -23.30
CA PRO A 326 -14.69 -9.31 -23.86
C PRO A 326 -13.91 -9.58 -25.16
N SER A 327 -14.04 -8.69 -26.13
CA SER A 327 -13.19 -8.66 -27.32
C SER A 327 -11.78 -8.17 -26.99
N LEU A 328 -11.63 -7.29 -25.98
CA LEU A 328 -10.38 -6.70 -25.53
C LEU A 328 -10.21 -6.88 -24.02
N PHE A 329 -9.10 -7.51 -23.61
CA PHE A 329 -8.75 -7.77 -22.22
C PHE A 329 -7.40 -7.15 -21.86
N ILE A 330 -7.41 -6.12 -21.02
CA ILE A 330 -6.21 -5.36 -20.65
C ILE A 330 -5.87 -5.67 -19.19
N LEU A 331 -4.69 -6.22 -18.93
CA LEU A 331 -4.18 -6.46 -17.59
C LEU A 331 -3.14 -5.40 -17.24
N VAL A 332 -3.33 -4.69 -16.14
CA VAL A 332 -2.45 -3.62 -15.67
C VAL A 332 -1.90 -4.01 -14.30
N GLY A 333 -0.58 -4.00 -14.14
CA GLY A 333 0.04 -4.49 -12.91
C GLY A 333 1.52 -4.21 -12.79
N ASP A 334 2.12 -4.77 -11.74
CA ASP A 334 3.56 -4.68 -11.48
C ASP A 334 4.05 -6.05 -10.99
N SER A 335 4.83 -6.73 -11.83
CA SER A 335 5.32 -8.09 -11.57
C SER A 335 6.38 -8.15 -10.46
N HIS A 336 6.86 -6.99 -10.00
CA HIS A 336 7.89 -6.88 -8.97
C HIS A 336 7.33 -6.39 -7.62
N GLN A 337 6.02 -6.15 -7.52
CA GLN A 337 5.31 -5.92 -6.24
C GLN A 337 4.64 -7.21 -5.73
N LEU A 338 3.91 -7.12 -4.62
CA LEU A 338 3.31 -8.27 -3.92
C LEU A 338 2.37 -9.07 -4.83
N ALA A 339 2.61 -10.38 -4.88
CA ALA A 339 1.68 -11.37 -5.41
C ALA A 339 0.46 -11.57 -4.49
N ALA A 340 -0.50 -12.37 -4.95
CA ALA A 340 -1.68 -12.73 -4.17
C ALA A 340 -1.35 -13.38 -2.81
N THR A 341 -2.10 -13.00 -1.77
CA THR A 341 -1.97 -13.59 -0.44
C THR A 341 -2.64 -14.97 -0.41
N ILE A 342 -1.81 -16.02 -0.29
CA ILE A 342 -2.28 -17.41 -0.16
C ILE A 342 -2.12 -17.86 1.29
N LEU A 343 -3.25 -18.19 1.93
CA LEU A 343 -3.29 -18.63 3.34
C LEU A 343 -2.65 -20.01 3.52
N ASN A 344 -2.91 -20.94 2.60
CA ASN A 344 -2.36 -22.30 2.66
C ASN A 344 -0.93 -22.34 2.08
N PRO A 345 0.12 -22.58 2.90
CA PRO A 345 1.49 -22.57 2.42
C PRO A 345 1.81 -23.69 1.43
N THR A 346 1.14 -24.83 1.53
CA THR A 346 1.32 -25.96 0.60
C THR A 346 0.85 -25.58 -0.80
N ILE A 347 -0.36 -25.03 -0.92
CA ILE A 347 -0.91 -24.57 -2.20
C ILE A 347 -0.09 -23.40 -2.77
N LYS A 348 0.42 -22.51 -1.90
CA LYS A 348 1.34 -21.45 -2.32
C LYS A 348 2.60 -22.00 -2.97
N ARG A 349 3.22 -23.05 -2.39
CA ARG A 349 4.41 -23.71 -2.95
C ARG A 349 4.13 -24.39 -4.29
N LEU A 350 2.91 -24.87 -4.51
CA LEU A 350 2.48 -25.42 -5.80
C LEU A 350 2.24 -24.35 -6.88
N GLY A 351 2.43 -23.07 -6.56
CA GLY A 351 2.38 -21.97 -7.54
C GLY A 351 1.03 -21.27 -7.68
N TYR A 352 0.02 -21.61 -6.87
CA TYR A 352 -1.32 -20.99 -6.91
C TYR A 352 -1.31 -19.47 -6.67
N GLY A 353 -0.29 -18.95 -6.00
CA GLY A 353 -0.11 -17.51 -5.78
C GLY A 353 0.33 -16.73 -7.02
N LYS A 354 0.71 -17.40 -8.10
CA LYS A 354 1.12 -16.77 -9.36
C LYS A 354 -0.12 -16.24 -10.09
N SER A 355 -0.12 -14.96 -10.39
CA SER A 355 -1.16 -14.30 -11.16
C SER A 355 -1.07 -14.65 -12.65
N LEU A 356 -2.17 -14.45 -13.38
CA LEU A 356 -2.18 -14.55 -14.85
C LEU A 356 -1.15 -13.59 -15.47
N PHE A 357 -1.04 -12.37 -14.93
CA PHE A 357 -0.07 -11.37 -15.38
C PHE A 357 1.37 -11.90 -15.24
N GLU A 358 1.75 -12.41 -14.07
CA GLU A 358 3.08 -12.97 -13.85
C GLU A 358 3.35 -14.18 -14.76
N ARG A 359 2.35 -15.07 -14.94
CA ARG A 359 2.49 -16.22 -15.84
C ARG A 359 2.76 -15.77 -17.28
N LEU A 360 2.05 -14.78 -17.78
CA LEU A 360 2.25 -14.25 -19.13
C LEU A 360 3.63 -13.58 -19.27
N VAL A 361 4.06 -12.78 -18.28
CA VAL A 361 5.39 -12.17 -18.27
C VAL A 361 6.50 -13.23 -18.27
N LEU A 362 6.38 -14.29 -17.46
CA LEU A 362 7.34 -15.40 -17.43
C LEU A 362 7.43 -16.13 -18.79
N ASN A 363 6.33 -16.17 -19.53
CA ASN A 363 6.27 -16.73 -20.89
C ASN A 363 6.62 -15.71 -21.98
N LYS A 364 7.26 -14.58 -21.60
CA LYS A 364 7.73 -13.53 -22.53
C LYS A 364 6.61 -12.88 -23.35
N PHE A 365 5.38 -12.88 -22.84
CA PHE A 365 4.27 -12.20 -23.50
C PHE A 365 4.58 -10.69 -23.63
N PRO A 366 4.34 -10.07 -24.80
CA PRO A 366 4.61 -8.64 -25.00
C PRO A 366 3.85 -7.77 -24.01
N ARG A 367 4.52 -6.72 -23.53
CA ARG A 367 3.91 -5.76 -22.60
C ARG A 367 4.33 -4.34 -22.94
N LEU A 368 3.42 -3.41 -22.66
CA LEU A 368 3.70 -1.99 -22.71
C LEU A 368 4.18 -1.57 -21.31
N SER A 369 5.23 -0.76 -21.24
CA SER A 369 5.87 -0.42 -19.96
C SER A 369 5.78 1.07 -19.67
N LEU A 370 5.23 1.42 -18.51
CA LEU A 370 5.30 2.78 -17.96
C LEU A 370 6.65 2.96 -17.27
N ARG A 371 7.35 4.05 -17.57
CA ARG A 371 8.75 4.23 -17.11
C ARG A 371 9.03 5.50 -16.32
N ILE A 372 8.16 6.52 -16.37
CA ILE A 372 8.39 7.77 -15.63
C ILE A 372 7.66 7.71 -14.28
N GLN A 373 8.40 7.83 -13.18
CA GLN A 373 7.85 7.84 -11.82
C GLN A 373 7.67 9.28 -11.28
N PHE A 374 6.56 9.50 -10.60
CA PHE A 374 6.11 10.81 -10.09
C PHE A 374 5.99 10.85 -8.56
N ARG A 375 6.47 9.83 -7.86
CA ARG A 375 6.23 9.62 -6.42
C ARG A 375 7.46 9.90 -5.57
N MET A 376 8.57 9.27 -5.89
CA MET A 376 9.73 9.17 -5.00
C MET A 376 10.75 10.24 -5.36
N THR A 377 11.40 10.83 -4.36
CA THR A 377 12.64 11.59 -4.58
C THR A 377 13.72 10.69 -5.20
N PRO A 378 14.68 11.23 -5.96
CA PRO A 378 15.73 10.43 -6.61
C PRO A 378 16.54 9.55 -5.65
N SER A 379 16.76 9.99 -4.41
CA SER A 379 17.45 9.20 -3.38
C SER A 379 16.67 7.94 -2.98
N ILE A 380 15.35 8.02 -2.93
CA ILE A 380 14.45 6.91 -2.60
C ILE A 380 14.29 5.96 -3.79
N SER A 381 14.12 6.51 -5.01
CA SER A 381 13.91 5.69 -6.21
C SER A 381 15.16 4.96 -6.69
N LEU A 382 16.35 5.39 -6.26
CA LEU A 382 17.64 4.86 -6.72
C LEU A 382 17.75 3.33 -6.55
N TRP A 383 17.52 2.82 -5.33
CA TRP A 383 17.64 1.39 -5.06
C TRP A 383 16.62 0.56 -5.82
N PRO A 384 15.29 0.84 -5.77
CA PRO A 384 14.32 0.09 -6.56
C PRO A 384 14.65 0.15 -8.05
N ASN A 385 15.05 1.32 -8.56
CA ASN A 385 15.37 1.47 -9.97
C ASN A 385 16.54 0.58 -10.40
N GLN A 386 17.69 0.69 -9.73
CA GLN A 386 18.89 -0.05 -10.12
C GLN A 386 18.74 -1.56 -9.89
N TYR A 387 18.19 -1.95 -8.75
CA TYR A 387 18.18 -3.34 -8.31
C TYR A 387 16.99 -4.14 -8.85
N VAL A 388 15.80 -3.53 -8.84
CA VAL A 388 14.55 -4.23 -9.18
C VAL A 388 14.17 -3.97 -10.62
N TYR A 389 14.26 -2.72 -11.09
CA TYR A 389 13.82 -2.32 -12.43
C TYR A 389 14.97 -2.12 -13.43
N GLN A 390 16.16 -2.63 -13.13
CA GLN A 390 17.32 -2.65 -14.05
C GLN A 390 17.65 -1.28 -14.67
N SER A 391 17.53 -0.21 -13.87
CA SER A 391 17.75 1.18 -14.29
C SER A 391 16.81 1.67 -15.40
N GLN A 392 15.67 1.02 -15.61
CA GLN A 392 14.70 1.41 -16.65
C GLN A 392 13.71 2.48 -16.19
N LEU A 393 13.59 2.73 -14.88
CA LEU A 393 12.74 3.77 -14.30
C LEU A 393 13.39 5.14 -14.44
N ILE A 394 12.58 6.15 -14.73
CA ILE A 394 13.00 7.53 -14.97
C ILE A 394 12.28 8.42 -13.97
N ASP A 395 13.01 9.22 -13.22
CA ASP A 395 12.39 10.21 -12.32
C ASP A 395 11.82 11.37 -13.13
N SER A 396 10.56 11.72 -12.89
CA SER A 396 9.95 12.91 -13.50
C SER A 396 10.68 14.20 -13.11
N LYS A 397 10.55 15.25 -13.93
CA LYS A 397 11.07 16.58 -13.57
C LYS A 397 10.50 17.06 -12.23
N ARG A 398 9.24 16.75 -11.94
CA ARG A 398 8.53 17.12 -10.70
C ARG A 398 9.28 16.68 -9.45
N VAL A 399 9.65 15.40 -9.35
CA VAL A 399 10.28 14.86 -8.13
C VAL A 399 11.73 15.32 -7.93
N ARG A 400 12.33 15.95 -8.94
CA ARG A 400 13.67 16.55 -8.88
C ARG A 400 13.64 18.02 -8.45
N GLN A 401 12.47 18.66 -8.44
CA GLN A 401 12.36 20.07 -8.07
C GLN A 401 12.44 20.25 -6.55
N PRO A 402 13.08 21.32 -6.05
CA PRO A 402 13.10 21.64 -4.62
C PRO A 402 11.69 21.77 -4.02
N SER A 403 10.71 22.26 -4.80
CA SER A 403 9.30 22.37 -4.43
C SER A 403 8.65 21.02 -4.07
N PHE A 404 9.18 19.91 -4.56
CA PHE A 404 8.69 18.58 -4.22
C PHE A 404 9.06 18.16 -2.80
N CYS A 405 10.23 18.55 -2.31
CA CYS A 405 10.74 18.24 -0.97
C CYS A 405 10.35 19.29 0.07
N TYR A 406 9.13 19.85 -0.03
CA TYR A 406 8.69 21.01 0.76
C TYR A 406 8.79 20.79 2.27
N ILE A 407 8.67 19.55 2.75
CA ILE A 407 8.74 19.23 4.19
C ILE A 407 10.12 19.54 4.76
N PHE A 408 11.17 19.34 3.96
CA PHE A 408 12.56 19.37 4.40
C PHE A 408 13.40 20.47 3.73
N GLN A 409 12.78 21.38 2.96
CA GLN A 409 13.48 22.43 2.19
C GLN A 409 14.49 23.26 3.00
N ASN A 410 14.13 23.60 4.25
CA ASN A 410 14.96 24.40 5.15
C ASN A 410 15.57 23.58 6.28
N SER A 411 15.63 22.26 6.11
CA SER A 411 16.14 21.33 7.11
C SER A 411 17.32 20.56 6.54
N SER A 412 18.26 20.23 7.42
CA SER A 412 19.33 19.30 7.09
C SER A 412 18.94 17.84 7.37
N VAL A 413 17.65 17.53 7.33
CA VAL A 413 17.11 16.18 7.52
C VAL A 413 17.18 15.45 6.18
N PRO A 414 17.87 14.29 6.10
CA PRO A 414 18.00 13.58 4.83
C PRO A 414 16.69 12.93 4.38
N SER A 415 16.44 12.97 3.07
CA SER A 415 15.34 12.24 2.40
C SER A 415 15.49 10.72 2.46
N TYR A 416 16.66 10.22 2.84
CA TYR A 416 16.92 8.81 2.99
C TYR A 416 17.91 8.56 4.12
N ALA A 417 17.57 7.66 5.05
CA ALA A 417 18.46 7.30 6.16
C ALA A 417 18.30 5.82 6.55
N PHE A 418 19.41 5.21 6.98
CA PHE A 418 19.41 3.94 7.67
C PHE A 418 19.92 4.16 9.10
N LEU A 419 19.06 3.90 10.08
CA LEU A 419 19.36 3.99 11.51
C LEU A 419 19.72 2.59 12.01
N ASP A 420 21.02 2.38 12.17
CA ASP A 420 21.54 1.11 12.67
C ASP A 420 21.22 0.91 14.15
N VAL A 421 20.67 -0.26 14.47
CA VAL A 421 20.30 -0.69 15.81
C VAL A 421 21.10 -1.95 16.16
N PRO A 422 22.33 -1.80 16.69
CA PRO A 422 23.17 -2.93 17.06
C PRO A 422 22.60 -3.68 18.27
N GLU A 423 23.01 -4.93 18.44
CA GLU A 423 22.53 -5.81 19.51
C GLU A 423 22.99 -5.37 20.90
N VAL A 424 24.22 -4.85 21.00
CA VAL A 424 24.84 -4.39 22.25
C VAL A 424 25.42 -2.99 22.03
N LEU A 425 24.97 -2.02 22.83
CA LEU A 425 25.74 -0.78 23.06
C LEU A 425 26.63 -1.06 24.27
N LEU A 426 27.94 -1.18 24.04
CA LEU A 426 28.94 -1.65 25.01
C LEU A 426 29.11 -0.79 26.28
N PHE A 427 28.27 0.22 26.54
CA PHE A 427 28.56 1.25 27.53
C PHE A 427 27.45 1.61 28.53
N GLU A 428 26.29 0.94 28.54
CA GLU A 428 25.22 1.25 29.50
C GLU A 428 24.59 -0.02 30.10
N PHE A 429 24.74 -0.20 31.41
CA PHE A 429 24.25 -1.34 32.19
C PHE A 429 22.70 -1.46 32.24
N ASP A 430 21.95 -0.48 31.72
CA ASP A 430 20.48 -0.44 31.68
C ASP A 430 19.91 -0.28 30.24
N ALA A 431 20.74 -0.37 29.20
CA ALA A 431 20.28 -0.17 27.83
C ALA A 431 19.39 -1.33 27.34
N ILE A 432 18.20 -1.00 26.83
CA ILE A 432 17.34 -1.93 26.09
C ILE A 432 18.11 -2.40 24.86
N GLN A 433 18.53 -3.66 24.88
CA GLN A 433 19.28 -4.29 23.79
C GLN A 433 18.46 -4.29 22.49
N GLY A 434 19.13 -4.09 21.35
CA GLY A 434 18.55 -4.16 20.01
C GLY A 434 18.14 -5.56 19.54
N ILE A 435 17.89 -6.46 20.48
CA ILE A 435 17.63 -7.89 20.26
C ILE A 435 16.13 -8.10 20.10
N CYS A 436 15.76 -8.80 19.03
CA CYS A 436 14.37 -9.08 18.73
C CYS A 436 13.83 -10.18 19.65
N ALA A 437 12.54 -10.07 20.00
CA ALA A 437 11.83 -11.03 20.83
C ALA A 437 10.62 -11.59 20.06
N LYS A 438 10.34 -12.87 20.30
CA LYS A 438 9.18 -13.56 19.72
C LYS A 438 7.97 -13.34 20.62
N HIS A 439 6.86 -12.92 20.03
CA HIS A 439 5.57 -12.84 20.71
C HIS A 439 4.53 -13.63 19.91
N ARG A 440 4.13 -14.79 20.44
CA ARG A 440 3.32 -15.80 19.73
C ARG A 440 4.00 -16.22 18.42
N SER A 441 3.36 -16.01 17.28
CA SER A 441 3.87 -16.33 15.94
C SER A 441 4.55 -15.14 15.24
N SER A 442 4.76 -14.02 15.94
CA SER A 442 5.27 -12.75 15.38
C SER A 442 6.51 -12.27 16.15
N PHE A 443 7.15 -11.19 15.68
CA PHE A 443 8.39 -10.66 16.25
C PHE A 443 8.27 -9.17 16.54
N HIS A 444 8.97 -8.70 17.57
CA HIS A 444 9.09 -7.29 17.91
C HIS A 444 10.51 -6.95 18.39
N ASN A 445 10.88 -5.69 18.28
CA ASN A 445 12.15 -5.14 18.75
C ASN A 445 11.84 -3.84 19.50
N LEU A 446 12.02 -3.88 20.83
CA LEU A 446 11.71 -2.78 21.71
C LEU A 446 12.54 -1.54 21.37
N ARG A 447 13.85 -1.72 21.13
CA ARG A 447 14.74 -0.60 20.83
C ARG A 447 14.41 0.08 19.51
N GLU A 448 14.09 -0.69 18.47
CA GLU A 448 13.60 -0.10 17.23
C GLU A 448 12.30 0.67 17.46
N ALA A 449 11.37 0.14 18.26
CA ALA A 449 10.10 0.82 18.55
C ALA A 449 10.32 2.16 19.29
N GLU A 450 11.29 2.23 20.20
CA GLU A 450 11.68 3.48 20.86
C GLU A 450 12.22 4.51 19.87
N ILE A 451 13.17 4.10 19.03
CA ILE A 451 13.77 4.98 18.02
C ILE A 451 12.70 5.50 17.07
N VAL A 452 11.77 4.65 16.63
CA VAL A 452 10.65 5.05 15.77
C VAL A 452 9.76 6.09 16.45
N VAL A 453 9.36 5.87 17.70
CA VAL A 453 8.50 6.82 18.43
C VAL A 453 9.24 8.13 18.72
N ASP A 454 10.52 8.07 19.05
CA ASP A 454 11.36 9.26 19.25
C ASP A 454 11.51 10.08 17.96
N LEU A 455 11.65 9.43 16.81
CA LEU A 455 11.65 10.11 15.51
C LEU A 455 10.33 10.83 15.25
N ILE A 456 9.20 10.16 15.47
CA ILE A 456 7.87 10.75 15.30
C ILE A 456 7.69 11.95 16.22
N HIS A 457 8.05 11.80 17.50
CA HIS A 457 7.93 12.89 18.46
C HIS A 457 8.80 14.09 18.07
N ARG A 458 10.03 13.87 17.59
CA ARG A 458 10.89 14.95 17.09
C ARG A 458 10.33 15.61 15.83
N LEU A 459 9.71 14.84 14.93
CA LEU A 459 9.03 15.38 13.76
C LEU A 459 7.91 16.34 14.18
N PHE A 460 7.07 15.94 15.12
CA PHE A 460 5.98 16.80 15.63
C PHE A 460 6.49 18.09 16.29
N LEU A 461 7.68 18.06 16.91
CA LEU A 461 8.28 19.23 17.54
C LEU A 461 8.94 20.20 16.55
N GLN A 462 9.32 19.72 15.36
CA GLN A 462 10.18 20.47 14.42
C GLN A 462 9.47 20.88 13.14
N LEU A 463 8.56 20.05 12.66
CA LEU A 463 7.74 20.41 11.52
C LEU A 463 6.73 21.47 11.95
N PRO A 464 6.44 22.46 11.09
CA PRO A 464 5.39 23.42 11.37
C PRO A 464 4.07 22.68 11.65
N PRO A 465 3.20 23.24 12.51
CA PRO A 465 1.89 22.65 12.81
C PRO A 465 1.17 22.25 11.52
N SER A 466 0.39 21.18 11.58
CA SER A 466 -0.29 20.40 10.52
C SER A 466 -0.98 21.12 9.33
N THR A 467 -0.94 22.45 9.21
CA THR A 467 -1.54 23.24 8.12
C THR A 467 -0.95 22.94 6.74
N ILE A 468 0.19 22.27 6.64
CA ILE A 468 0.86 21.94 5.36
C ILE A 468 0.40 20.57 4.78
N GLY A 469 -0.36 19.77 5.54
CA GLY A 469 -1.00 18.56 4.99
C GLY A 469 -0.02 17.46 4.52
N TYR A 470 0.94 17.09 5.37
CA TYR A 470 1.84 15.95 5.12
C TYR A 470 1.36 14.67 5.83
N SER A 471 1.88 13.52 5.42
CA SER A 471 1.55 12.21 5.97
C SER A 471 2.78 11.42 6.43
N ILE A 472 2.65 10.71 7.55
CA ILE A 472 3.69 9.82 8.09
C ILE A 472 3.15 8.38 8.10
N GLY A 473 3.82 7.48 7.39
CA GLY A 473 3.56 6.05 7.46
C GLY A 473 4.64 5.33 8.27
N VAL A 474 4.25 4.54 9.26
CA VAL A 474 5.15 3.64 9.97
C VAL A 474 4.81 2.22 9.59
N ILE A 475 5.74 1.55 8.93
CA ILE A 475 5.52 0.19 8.43
C ILE A 475 6.49 -0.79 9.08
N SER A 476 6.00 -1.99 9.35
CA SER A 476 6.82 -3.09 9.83
C SER A 476 6.37 -4.43 9.21
N PRO A 477 7.28 -5.38 8.99
CA PRO A 477 6.94 -6.73 8.53
C PRO A 477 6.06 -7.52 9.51
N TYR A 478 6.11 -7.17 10.80
CA TYR A 478 5.58 -7.99 11.88
C TYR A 478 4.46 -7.26 12.64
N THR A 479 3.31 -7.92 12.76
CA THR A 479 2.15 -7.39 13.49
C THR A 479 2.45 -7.11 14.96
N ALA A 480 3.28 -7.92 15.63
CA ALA A 480 3.67 -7.65 17.02
C ALA A 480 4.45 -6.34 17.14
N GLN A 481 5.34 -6.02 16.19
CA GLN A 481 6.03 -4.73 16.17
C GLN A 481 5.07 -3.56 15.93
N VAL A 482 4.10 -3.71 15.04
CA VAL A 482 3.07 -2.68 14.80
C VAL A 482 2.33 -2.36 16.10
N HIS A 483 1.90 -3.38 16.87
CA HIS A 483 1.28 -3.17 18.17
C HIS A 483 2.24 -2.54 19.18
N GLN A 484 3.49 -2.97 19.21
CA GLN A 484 4.50 -2.43 20.13
C GLN A 484 4.75 -0.93 19.89
N ILE A 485 4.89 -0.53 18.63
CA ILE A 485 5.07 0.88 18.26
C ILE A 485 3.85 1.70 18.66
N ARG A 486 2.63 1.22 18.39
CA ARG A 486 1.39 1.92 18.79
C ARG A 486 1.31 2.10 20.31
N ASN A 487 1.56 1.04 21.07
CA ASN A 487 1.52 1.09 22.54
C ASN A 487 2.53 2.09 23.08
N ARG A 488 3.76 2.08 22.55
CA ARG A 488 4.81 3.01 22.97
C ARG A 488 4.51 4.45 22.56
N MET A 489 3.95 4.66 21.38
CA MET A 489 3.51 5.98 20.92
C MET A 489 2.46 6.56 21.88
N ASN A 490 1.44 5.78 22.24
CA ASN A 490 0.39 6.18 23.18
C ASN A 490 0.89 6.44 24.60
N SER A 491 2.00 5.83 25.01
CA SER A 491 2.58 6.04 26.35
C SER A 491 3.54 7.23 26.42
N VAL A 492 4.18 7.61 25.31
CA VAL A 492 5.25 8.62 25.28
C VAL A 492 4.74 9.96 24.75
N ILE A 493 3.88 9.95 23.73
CA ILE A 493 3.40 11.17 23.09
C ILE A 493 2.14 11.65 23.81
N ASP A 494 2.17 12.90 24.28
CA ASP A 494 1.00 13.54 24.88
C ASP A 494 -0.10 13.74 23.83
N CYS A 495 -1.15 12.92 23.91
CA CYS A 495 -2.28 12.97 23.00
C CYS A 495 -3.02 14.32 23.03
N ALA A 496 -3.04 15.02 24.17
CA ALA A 496 -3.68 16.33 24.26
C ALA A 496 -2.88 17.40 23.52
N GLN A 497 -1.54 17.30 23.56
CA GLN A 497 -0.65 18.23 22.87
C GLN A 497 -0.63 18.00 21.35
N PHE A 498 -0.65 16.74 20.90
CA PHE A 498 -0.40 16.37 19.49
C PHE A 498 -1.61 15.73 18.79
N GLU A 499 -2.84 16.01 19.23
CA GLU A 499 -4.07 15.37 18.70
C GLU A 499 -4.20 15.47 17.18
N LYS A 500 -3.85 16.63 16.60
CA LYS A 500 -3.91 16.86 15.14
C LYS A 500 -2.79 16.14 14.40
N ASP A 501 -1.59 16.12 14.95
CA ASP A 501 -0.42 15.49 14.32
C ASP A 501 -0.51 13.97 14.36
N LEU A 502 -1.09 13.39 15.43
CA LEU A 502 -1.36 11.96 15.53
C LEU A 502 -2.28 11.45 14.42
N LYS A 503 -3.20 12.28 13.91
CA LYS A 503 -4.07 11.94 12.76
C LYS A 503 -3.28 11.82 11.45
N LEU A 504 -2.07 12.37 11.38
CA LEU A 504 -1.18 12.26 10.21
C LEU A 504 -0.39 10.94 10.19
N VAL A 505 -0.37 10.19 11.30
CA VAL A 505 0.44 8.99 11.45
C VAL A 505 -0.38 7.72 11.20
N LYS A 506 -0.01 6.96 10.17
CA LYS A 506 -0.57 5.64 9.87
C LYS A 506 0.45 4.55 10.20
N ILE A 507 0.18 3.76 11.24
CA ILE A 507 1.01 2.61 11.62
C ILE A 507 0.36 1.33 11.10
N SER A 508 1.04 0.52 10.28
CA SER A 508 0.51 -0.77 9.80
C SER A 508 1.60 -1.77 9.42
N SER A 509 1.21 -2.99 9.03
CA SER A 509 2.14 -3.91 8.37
C SER A 509 2.45 -3.46 6.95
N VAL A 510 3.56 -3.94 6.36
CA VAL A 510 3.89 -3.70 4.94
C VAL A 510 2.78 -4.19 4.01
N ASP A 511 2.27 -5.41 4.23
CA ASP A 511 1.19 -5.99 3.42
C ASP A 511 -0.10 -5.14 3.51
N ALA A 512 -0.47 -4.64 4.71
CA ALA A 512 -1.64 -3.79 4.90
C ALA A 512 -1.47 -2.35 4.39
N PHE A 513 -0.22 -1.91 4.16
CA PHE A 513 0.08 -0.58 3.59
C PHE A 513 0.11 -0.60 2.06
N GLN A 514 -0.15 -1.76 1.44
CA GLN A 514 -0.20 -1.88 -0.02
C GLN A 514 -1.25 -0.94 -0.64
N GLY A 515 -0.91 -0.34 -1.77
CA GLY A 515 -1.71 0.73 -2.39
C GLY A 515 -1.61 2.10 -1.69
N GLY A 516 -1.22 2.13 -0.42
CA GLY A 516 -0.90 3.35 0.32
C GLY A 516 0.44 3.97 -0.08
N GLU A 517 0.57 5.25 0.23
CA GLU A 517 1.78 6.07 0.11
C GLU A 517 1.75 7.15 1.20
N SER A 518 2.93 7.58 1.66
CA SER A 518 3.05 8.72 2.58
C SER A 518 4.24 9.58 2.23
N ASP A 519 4.22 10.84 2.66
CA ASP A 519 5.32 11.77 2.43
C ASP A 519 6.59 11.30 3.14
N ILE A 520 6.42 10.84 4.37
CA ILE A 520 7.47 10.25 5.21
C ILE A 520 7.11 8.80 5.49
N ILE A 521 8.06 7.88 5.29
CA ILE A 521 7.95 6.48 5.73
C ILE A 521 9.06 6.15 6.70
N ILE A 522 8.69 5.55 7.83
CA ILE A 522 9.60 4.92 8.77
C ILE A 522 9.39 3.41 8.72
N LEU A 523 10.41 2.66 8.29
CA LEU A 523 10.40 1.20 8.19
C LEU A 523 11.15 0.59 9.38
N SER A 524 10.46 -0.12 10.27
CA SER A 524 11.10 -0.93 11.33
C SER A 524 11.30 -2.36 10.86
N CYS A 525 12.57 -2.79 10.77
CA CYS A 525 12.97 -4.08 10.20
C CYS A 525 12.83 -5.25 11.19
N VAL A 526 12.90 -4.96 12.49
CA VAL A 526 12.72 -5.86 13.64
C VAL A 526 13.84 -6.88 13.83
N ARG A 527 14.19 -7.61 12.78
CA ARG A 527 15.00 -8.82 12.87
C ARG A 527 16.45 -8.51 13.22
N SER A 528 16.89 -9.11 14.31
CA SER A 528 18.26 -9.21 14.81
C SER A 528 18.45 -10.62 15.38
N THR A 529 19.54 -10.88 16.11
CA THR A 529 19.64 -12.11 16.92
C THR A 529 18.43 -12.22 17.86
N LEU A 530 18.01 -13.45 18.18
CA LEU A 530 16.92 -13.72 19.12
C LEU A 530 17.50 -13.93 20.51
N LYS A 531 16.82 -13.40 21.54
CA LYS A 531 17.25 -13.52 22.95
C LYS A 531 17.54 -14.96 23.39
N ASP A 532 16.85 -15.95 22.81
CA ASP A 532 16.86 -17.35 23.27
C ASP A 532 17.19 -18.38 22.17
N ALA A 533 17.85 -18.00 21.07
CA ALA A 533 18.12 -18.93 19.96
C ALA A 533 19.58 -18.93 19.48
N GLN A 534 20.09 -20.12 19.14
CA GLN A 534 21.27 -20.22 18.28
C GLN A 534 20.98 -19.55 16.93
N ALA A 535 21.85 -18.63 16.54
CA ALA A 535 21.74 -17.68 15.43
C ALA A 535 20.75 -18.08 14.32
N ILE A 536 19.61 -17.38 14.25
CA ILE A 536 18.70 -17.54 13.11
C ILE A 536 19.34 -16.92 11.86
N LYS A 537 19.64 -17.76 10.85
CA LYS A 537 20.20 -17.37 9.55
C LYS A 537 19.17 -16.77 8.57
N SER A 538 18.15 -16.05 9.05
CA SER A 538 17.09 -15.53 8.19
C SER A 538 16.55 -14.19 8.68
N VAL A 539 16.42 -13.25 7.75
CA VAL A 539 15.72 -11.97 7.93
C VAL A 539 14.18 -12.12 7.82
N GLY A 540 13.69 -13.37 7.71
CA GLY A 540 12.26 -13.68 7.68
C GLY A 540 11.52 -13.01 6.52
N PHE A 541 10.49 -12.22 6.85
CA PHE A 541 9.62 -11.55 5.88
C PHE A 541 10.39 -10.66 4.89
N LEU A 542 11.48 -10.05 5.35
CA LEU A 542 12.31 -9.12 4.58
C LEU A 542 13.21 -9.81 3.54
N SER A 543 13.19 -11.15 3.48
CA SER A 543 13.93 -11.92 2.47
C SER A 543 13.23 -11.94 1.11
N ASN A 544 11.94 -11.60 1.08
CA ASN A 544 11.15 -11.57 -0.15
C ASN A 544 11.34 -10.23 -0.87
N LEU A 545 11.84 -10.28 -2.11
CA LEU A 545 12.13 -9.09 -2.91
C LEU A 545 10.90 -8.22 -3.19
N GLN A 546 9.74 -8.83 -3.46
CA GLN A 546 8.49 -8.09 -3.73
C GLN A 546 8.03 -7.29 -2.51
N ARG A 547 8.10 -7.88 -1.31
CA ARG A 547 7.82 -7.23 -0.03
C ARG A 547 8.77 -6.08 0.25
N LEU A 548 10.06 -6.31 0.02
CA LEU A 548 11.08 -5.28 0.15
C LEU A 548 10.80 -4.13 -0.83
N ASN A 549 10.56 -4.42 -2.10
CA ASN A 549 10.23 -3.42 -3.11
C ASN A 549 8.97 -2.62 -2.73
N VAL A 550 7.91 -3.25 -2.22
CA VAL A 550 6.74 -2.53 -1.71
C VAL A 550 7.13 -1.61 -0.56
N ALA A 551 7.81 -2.11 0.47
CA ALA A 551 8.19 -1.32 1.65
C ALA A 551 8.99 -0.06 1.29
N LEU A 552 9.92 -0.17 0.33
CA LEU A 552 10.82 0.94 -0.03
C LEU A 552 10.23 1.93 -1.03
N THR A 553 9.06 1.62 -1.59
CA THR A 553 8.41 2.45 -2.62
C THR A 553 7.13 3.11 -2.11
N ARG A 554 6.93 3.12 -0.78
CA ARG A 554 5.82 3.79 -0.10
C ARG A 554 6.06 5.27 0.16
N ALA A 555 7.33 5.69 0.24
CA ALA A 555 7.72 7.05 0.58
C ALA A 555 7.67 7.97 -0.63
N LYS A 556 7.29 9.24 -0.41
CA LYS A 556 7.41 10.30 -1.43
C LYS A 556 8.68 11.12 -1.23
N GLN A 557 8.83 11.72 -0.04
CA GLN A 557 9.89 12.68 0.26
C GLN A 557 10.98 12.11 1.15
N ALA A 558 10.62 11.33 2.18
CA ALA A 558 11.58 10.74 3.10
C ALA A 558 11.33 9.26 3.39
N LEU A 559 12.41 8.46 3.38
CA LEU A 559 12.42 7.05 3.78
C LEU A 559 13.49 6.82 4.84
N TRP A 560 13.08 6.48 6.06
CA TRP A 560 13.99 6.15 7.15
C TRP A 560 13.81 4.70 7.57
N ILE A 561 14.91 3.97 7.61
CA ILE A 561 14.91 2.53 7.88
C ILE A 561 15.58 2.31 9.21
N VAL A 562 14.88 1.70 10.15
CA VAL A 562 15.39 1.37 11.47
C VAL A 562 15.60 -0.15 11.51
N GLY A 563 16.81 -0.60 11.80
CA GLY A 563 17.11 -2.02 11.84
C GLY A 563 18.57 -2.33 12.12
N ASN A 564 18.88 -3.61 12.33
CA ASN A 564 20.24 -4.06 12.55
C ASN A 564 20.96 -4.33 11.21
N ALA A 565 21.98 -3.52 10.88
CA ALA A 565 22.70 -3.61 9.62
C ALA A 565 23.36 -4.99 9.44
N GLN A 566 24.08 -5.47 10.46
CA GLN A 566 24.82 -6.72 10.42
C GLN A 566 23.91 -7.92 10.16
N HIS A 567 22.76 -7.98 10.83
CA HIS A 567 21.79 -9.05 10.66
C HIS A 567 21.09 -8.98 9.30
N LEU A 568 20.77 -7.78 8.81
CA LEU A 568 20.13 -7.62 7.50
C LEU A 568 21.04 -8.06 6.35
N GLN A 569 22.36 -7.83 6.44
CA GLN A 569 23.33 -8.23 5.40
C GLN A 569 23.43 -9.75 5.18
N ILE A 570 22.86 -10.59 6.05
CA ILE A 570 22.73 -12.04 5.82
C ILE A 570 21.87 -12.32 4.58
N ASN A 571 20.95 -11.43 4.22
CA ASN A 571 20.15 -11.53 3.01
C ASN A 571 20.78 -10.78 1.83
N PHE A 572 20.84 -11.43 0.66
CA PHE A 572 21.45 -10.88 -0.55
C PHE A 572 20.88 -9.52 -0.99
N HIS A 573 19.56 -9.31 -0.92
CA HIS A 573 18.93 -8.04 -1.32
C HIS A 573 19.36 -6.89 -0.40
N TRP A 574 19.42 -7.15 0.91
CA TRP A 574 19.89 -6.20 1.90
C TRP A 574 21.40 -6.00 1.87
N LYS A 575 22.18 -7.05 1.58
CA LYS A 575 23.62 -6.92 1.34
C LYS A 575 23.91 -6.04 0.14
N TRP A 576 23.20 -6.19 -0.97
CA TRP A 576 23.36 -5.30 -2.12
C TRP A 576 23.00 -3.86 -1.75
N ARG A 577 21.88 -3.69 -1.04
CA ARG A 577 21.44 -2.38 -0.55
C ARG A 577 22.52 -1.73 0.30
N LEU A 578 22.85 -2.35 1.43
CA LEU A 578 23.77 -1.81 2.42
C LEU A 578 25.17 -1.72 1.83
N GLY A 579 25.63 -2.74 1.11
CA GLY A 579 26.94 -2.80 0.47
C GLY A 579 27.24 -1.63 -0.47
N ARG A 580 26.26 -1.07 -1.19
CA ARG A 580 26.48 0.15 -2.01
C ARG A 580 26.37 1.46 -1.24
N PHE A 581 25.66 1.48 -0.12
CA PHE A 581 25.70 2.60 0.82
C PHE A 581 26.95 2.55 1.73
N PHE A 582 27.61 1.38 1.86
CA PHE A 582 28.89 1.14 2.53
C PHE A 582 30.11 1.17 1.58
N SER A 583 29.93 0.96 0.26
CA SER A 583 31.02 1.00 -0.75
C SER A 583 31.28 2.40 -1.32
N VAL A 584 30.73 3.43 -0.68
CA VAL A 584 31.33 4.76 -0.68
C VAL A 584 32.08 4.77 0.66
N GLU A 585 33.31 4.25 0.62
CA GLU A 585 33.99 3.57 1.73
C GLU A 585 34.21 4.42 3.00
N CYS A 586 34.26 3.67 4.12
CA CYS A 586 34.46 4.03 5.52
C CYS A 586 35.48 5.14 5.83
#